data_AF-A0A847YJY5-F1
#
_entry.id   AF-A0A847YJY5-F1
#
_cell.length_a   1.000
_cell.length_b   1.000
_cell.length_c   1.000
_cell.angle_alpha   90.00
_cell.angle_beta   90.00
_cell.angle_gamma   90.00
#
_symmetry.space_group_name_H-M   'P 1'
#
loop_
_entity.id
_entity.type
_entity.pdbx_description
1 polymer ?
#
loop_
_entity_poly.entity_id
_entity_poly.type
_entity_poly.pdbx_seq_one_letter_code
_entity_poly.pdbx_strand_id
1 'polypeptide(L)'
;MAIMAVMILLVLGGLMAAASPMIINEVKMNMVNRDTIEAQYAAEAGAKVGIAAIYAKKTDWSWLGLNNFQPLIPGSSNRKYSVAISPAPPSTADGWKAGDQYIITSKGKVNGAEKTVKVKVTVGGSSSVVRYASFSNGPMNIVSGSVTGDIASNGLITVGYGMAVDGTVTYSNQKPVINGTAGTVYADSIGTLDVASLMKYSAAAPAMPAMPTLSAVHSYGQVLPRPAGGATTVDLTGSYDYTSNPTSGVYYYDSSLADWWQYTYNVPAGQKVLIYINGDYTVGMPITGSGDITIYVTGQIDVHKNITGRNVAIYTKGDIDKIESDATISGTNNVKLFSNGNITINGNVTAPSVGVYAQKQVDLYQKTISGDKIDLQSTGDFYISGGNVIANAGGTVDITTYANLDMGGGSVVGSVVTMKAKTASAGKNSSSGLHGVNINVGYPTNKTYIYVDGNVNMASGTIGGLSMIVSMGSVNLHGTQSSAIIIANGNIEAASGSSGGLYANGSIYIHGANVTYSSSTFSKLITETSITPFSIDSWGTP
;
A
#
# COMPACT_ATOMS: atom_id res chain seq x y z
N MET A 1 6.10 61.47 52.07
CA MET A 1 5.73 60.24 51.33
C MET A 1 4.65 60.47 50.26
N ALA A 2 3.59 61.25 50.52
CA ALA A 2 2.52 61.48 49.53
C ALA A 2 2.97 62.11 48.19
N ILE A 3 3.85 63.13 48.22
CA ILE A 3 4.34 63.81 46.98
C ILE A 3 5.13 62.86 46.07
N MET A 4 5.92 61.94 46.65
CA MET A 4 6.70 60.95 45.91
C MET A 4 5.79 59.90 45.26
N ALA A 5 4.73 59.48 45.96
CA ALA A 5 3.71 58.59 45.40
C ALA A 5 2.96 59.24 44.23
N VAL A 6 2.63 60.54 44.34
CA VAL A 6 1.98 61.29 43.25
C VAL A 6 2.90 61.45 42.03
N MET A 7 4.20 61.70 42.22
CA MET A 7 5.16 61.77 41.11
C MET A 7 5.35 60.41 40.42
N ILE A 8 5.45 59.32 41.17
CA ILE A 8 5.54 57.97 40.59
C ILE A 8 4.28 57.64 39.79
N LEU A 9 3.09 58.00 40.29
CA LEU A 9 1.83 57.83 39.58
C LEU A 9 1.74 58.68 38.31
N LEU A 10 2.27 59.91 38.31
CA LEU A 10 2.31 60.77 37.13
C LEU A 10 3.29 60.24 36.06
N VAL A 11 4.45 59.74 36.47
CA VAL A 11 5.42 59.13 35.54
C VAL A 11 4.87 57.82 34.97
N LEU A 12 4.28 56.95 35.78
CA LEU A 12 3.62 55.72 35.31
C LEU A 12 2.42 56.04 34.41
N GLY A 13 1.62 57.05 34.75
CA GLY A 13 0.51 57.53 33.92
C GLY A 13 0.98 58.06 32.57
N GLY A 14 2.08 58.82 32.54
CA GLY A 14 2.71 59.33 31.31
C GLY A 14 3.29 58.21 30.43
N LEU A 15 3.93 57.21 31.03
CA LEU A 15 4.45 56.04 30.32
C LEU A 15 3.32 55.18 29.72
N MET A 16 2.22 54.97 30.47
CA MET A 16 1.05 54.27 29.93
C MET A 16 0.35 55.06 28.82
N ALA A 17 0.27 56.39 28.93
CA ALA A 17 -0.28 57.24 27.88
C ALA A 17 0.57 57.21 26.60
N ALA A 18 1.90 57.15 26.73
CA ALA A 18 2.81 57.05 25.58
C ALA A 18 2.82 55.65 24.94
N ALA A 19 2.67 54.58 25.73
CA ALA A 19 2.64 53.20 25.22
C ALA A 19 1.28 52.80 24.63
N SER A 20 0.18 53.43 25.04
CA SER A 20 -1.17 53.08 24.60
C SER A 20 -1.37 53.14 23.07
N PRO A 21 -0.92 54.18 22.34
CA PRO A 21 -1.00 54.19 20.87
C PRO A 21 -0.22 53.06 20.19
N MET A 22 0.94 52.66 20.75
CA MET A 22 1.75 51.57 20.21
C MET A 22 1.06 50.21 20.38
N ILE A 23 0.54 49.94 21.58
CA ILE A 23 -0.23 48.72 21.88
C ILE A 23 -1.49 48.64 20.98
N ILE A 24 -2.21 49.76 20.84
CA ILE A 24 -3.41 49.83 19.98
C ILE A 24 -3.05 49.57 18.51
N ASN A 25 -1.94 50.12 18.02
CA ASN A 25 -1.51 49.92 16.64
C ASN A 25 -1.05 48.48 16.38
N GLU A 26 -0.31 47.88 17.31
CA GLU A 26 0.13 46.48 17.21
C GLU A 26 -1.07 45.51 17.21
N VAL A 27 -2.04 45.72 18.10
CA VAL A 27 -3.29 44.94 18.13
C VAL A 27 -4.07 45.10 16.83
N LYS A 28 -4.18 46.32 16.28
CA LYS A 28 -4.84 46.56 14.99
C LYS A 28 -4.12 45.87 13.83
N MET A 29 -2.80 45.93 13.76
CA MET A 29 -2.03 45.24 12.71
C MET A 29 -2.17 43.72 12.82
N ASN A 30 -2.14 43.16 14.05
CA ASN A 30 -2.37 41.74 14.27
C ASN A 30 -3.79 41.31 13.87
N MET A 31 -4.80 42.12 14.16
CA MET A 31 -6.17 41.86 13.72
C MET A 31 -6.31 41.90 12.20
N VAL A 32 -5.72 42.89 11.53
CA VAL A 32 -5.73 42.99 10.05
C VAL A 32 -5.00 41.82 9.41
N ASN A 33 -3.85 41.41 9.96
CA ASN A 33 -3.10 40.24 9.48
C ASN A 33 -3.90 38.95 9.64
N ARG A 34 -4.49 38.72 10.82
CA ARG A 34 -5.36 37.56 11.08
C ARG A 34 -6.54 37.54 10.11
N ASP A 35 -7.26 38.65 9.98
CA ASP A 35 -8.44 38.73 9.12
C ASP A 35 -8.07 38.55 7.63
N THR A 36 -6.88 38.99 7.23
CA THR A 36 -6.33 38.74 5.87
C THR A 36 -6.03 37.26 5.62
N ILE A 37 -5.44 36.57 6.61
CA ILE A 37 -5.16 35.13 6.54
C ILE A 37 -6.48 34.34 6.52
N GLU A 38 -7.44 34.71 7.36
CA GLU A 38 -8.77 34.08 7.36
C GLU A 38 -9.53 34.33 6.05
N ALA A 39 -9.40 35.52 5.45
CA ALA A 39 -9.96 35.80 4.13
C ALA A 39 -9.33 34.95 3.03
N GLN A 40 -8.02 34.72 3.08
CA GLN A 40 -7.33 33.79 2.18
C GLN A 40 -7.89 32.36 2.35
N TYR A 41 -7.98 31.87 3.59
CA TYR A 41 -8.54 30.54 3.87
C TYR A 41 -9.98 30.39 3.37
N ALA A 42 -10.82 31.42 3.53
CA ALA A 42 -12.18 31.44 3.00
C ALA A 42 -12.20 31.36 1.46
N ALA A 43 -11.28 32.04 0.77
CA ALA A 43 -11.15 31.97 -0.68
C ALA A 43 -10.71 30.57 -1.15
N GLU A 44 -9.78 29.94 -0.44
CA GLU A 44 -9.34 28.56 -0.76
C GLU A 44 -10.44 27.53 -0.52
N ALA A 45 -11.23 27.71 0.55
CA ALA A 45 -12.39 26.87 0.82
C ALA A 45 -13.43 26.99 -0.30
N GLY A 46 -13.73 28.21 -0.75
CA GLY A 46 -14.63 28.43 -1.88
C GLY A 46 -14.11 27.82 -3.18
N ALA A 47 -12.81 27.95 -3.47
CA ALA A 47 -12.19 27.28 -4.61
C ALA A 47 -12.34 25.75 -4.53
N LYS A 48 -12.11 25.15 -3.36
CA LYS A 48 -12.31 23.71 -3.13
C LYS A 48 -13.77 23.28 -3.31
N VAL A 49 -14.74 24.09 -2.87
CA VAL A 49 -16.17 23.83 -3.11
C VAL A 49 -16.47 23.87 -4.61
N GLY A 50 -15.90 24.83 -5.35
CA GLY A 50 -15.98 24.90 -6.81
C GLY A 50 -15.43 23.63 -7.48
N ILE A 51 -14.23 23.19 -7.08
CA ILE A 51 -13.60 21.97 -7.59
C ILE A 51 -14.51 20.76 -7.31
N ALA A 52 -15.01 20.63 -6.09
CA ALA A 52 -15.90 19.54 -5.70
C ALA A 52 -17.24 19.55 -6.48
N ALA A 53 -17.77 20.73 -6.81
CA ALA A 53 -19.00 20.85 -7.59
C ALA A 53 -18.80 20.46 -9.07
N ILE A 54 -17.66 20.84 -9.67
CA ILE A 54 -17.25 20.37 -11.00
C ILE A 54 -17.05 18.85 -10.97
N TYR A 55 -16.34 18.34 -9.96
CA TYR A 55 -16.09 16.90 -9.77
C TYR A 55 -17.39 16.09 -9.68
N ALA A 56 -18.36 16.58 -8.91
CA ALA A 56 -19.65 15.93 -8.74
C ALA A 56 -20.62 16.14 -9.91
N LYS A 57 -20.18 16.78 -11.01
CA LYS A 57 -21.00 17.13 -12.18
C LYS A 57 -22.35 17.76 -11.81
N LYS A 58 -22.35 18.65 -10.82
CA LYS A 58 -23.59 19.34 -10.41
C LYS A 58 -24.22 20.09 -11.59
N THR A 59 -25.53 20.24 -11.55
CA THR A 59 -26.29 21.01 -12.56
C THR A 59 -26.94 22.26 -11.99
N ASP A 60 -27.01 22.36 -10.66
CA ASP A 60 -27.45 23.55 -9.94
C ASP A 60 -26.27 24.46 -9.62
N TRP A 61 -26.28 25.63 -10.25
CA TRP A 61 -25.26 26.67 -10.16
C TRP A 61 -25.81 27.98 -9.60
N SER A 62 -27.01 27.96 -9.02
CA SER A 62 -27.67 29.14 -8.43
C SER A 62 -26.83 29.83 -7.35
N TRP A 63 -25.92 29.08 -6.72
CA TRP A 63 -24.99 29.54 -5.69
C TRP A 63 -23.72 30.22 -6.24
N LEU A 64 -23.45 30.15 -7.55
CA LEU A 64 -22.31 30.80 -8.18
C LEU A 64 -22.53 32.32 -8.35
N GLY A 65 -21.42 33.03 -8.51
CA GLY A 65 -21.33 34.48 -8.72
C GLY A 65 -20.44 35.13 -7.67
N LEU A 66 -19.55 36.05 -8.09
CA LEU A 66 -18.65 36.77 -7.17
C LEU A 66 -19.37 37.73 -6.21
N ASN A 67 -20.67 37.97 -6.45
CA ASN A 67 -21.54 38.75 -5.58
C ASN A 67 -22.48 37.88 -4.73
N ASN A 68 -22.47 36.55 -4.93
CA ASN A 68 -23.31 35.61 -4.20
C ASN A 68 -22.48 34.93 -3.09
N PHE A 69 -22.48 35.55 -1.91
CA PHE A 69 -21.65 35.09 -0.81
C PHE A 69 -22.33 33.99 0.01
N GLN A 70 -21.61 32.88 0.16
CA GLN A 70 -21.96 31.77 1.02
C GLN A 70 -21.21 31.88 2.37
N PRO A 71 -21.85 31.52 3.49
CA PRO A 71 -21.18 31.50 4.78
C PRO A 71 -20.12 30.38 4.79
N LEU A 72 -18.91 30.69 5.29
CA LEU A 72 -17.85 29.70 5.44
C LEU A 72 -18.20 28.64 6.52
N ILE A 73 -18.90 29.09 7.56
CA ILE A 73 -19.43 28.27 8.66
C ILE A 73 -20.92 28.62 8.77
N PRO A 74 -21.83 27.62 8.87
CA PRO A 74 -23.26 27.88 9.04
C PRO A 74 -23.53 28.91 10.15
N GLY A 75 -24.30 29.95 9.83
CA GLY A 75 -24.64 31.03 10.77
C GLY A 75 -23.62 32.16 10.87
N SER A 76 -22.47 32.11 10.19
CA SER A 76 -21.51 33.23 10.16
C SER A 76 -21.87 34.25 9.08
N SER A 77 -22.15 35.49 9.47
CA SER A 77 -22.36 36.62 8.54
C SER A 77 -21.06 37.28 8.08
N ASN A 78 -20.00 37.18 8.90
CA ASN A 78 -18.77 37.94 8.73
C ASN A 78 -17.65 37.14 8.07
N ARG A 79 -17.77 35.81 7.97
CA ARG A 79 -16.82 34.92 7.29
C ARG A 79 -17.51 34.22 6.15
N LYS A 80 -17.20 34.65 4.92
CA LYS A 80 -17.94 34.23 3.74
C LYS A 80 -17.02 34.05 2.54
N TYR A 81 -17.46 33.24 1.59
CA TYR A 81 -16.78 33.03 0.32
C TYR A 81 -17.79 33.18 -0.83
N SER A 82 -17.30 33.48 -2.03
CA SER A 82 -18.08 33.44 -3.26
C SER A 82 -17.26 32.76 -4.35
N VAL A 83 -17.92 32.17 -5.34
CA VAL A 83 -17.26 31.36 -6.37
C VAL A 83 -17.85 31.72 -7.72
N ALA A 84 -17.01 31.97 -8.71
CA ALA A 84 -17.40 32.06 -10.11
C ALA A 84 -16.55 31.10 -10.92
N ILE A 85 -17.14 30.51 -11.95
CA ILE A 85 -16.48 29.53 -12.83
C ILE A 85 -16.61 30.05 -14.27
N SER A 86 -15.51 30.03 -15.01
CA SER A 86 -15.45 30.49 -16.41
C SER A 86 -14.72 29.46 -17.29
N PRO A 87 -15.28 29.01 -18.43
CA PRO A 87 -16.61 29.34 -18.96
C PRO A 87 -17.74 28.84 -18.05
N ALA A 88 -18.98 29.29 -18.31
CA ALA A 88 -20.13 28.88 -17.51
C ALA A 88 -20.30 27.35 -17.56
N PRO A 89 -20.41 26.67 -16.41
CA PRO A 89 -20.62 25.22 -16.39
C PRO A 89 -21.95 24.82 -17.07
N PRO A 90 -22.04 23.63 -17.66
CA PRO A 90 -23.27 23.14 -18.26
C PRO A 90 -24.39 22.97 -17.22
N SER A 91 -25.63 23.20 -17.66
CA SER A 91 -26.85 23.01 -16.84
C SER A 91 -27.40 21.58 -16.87
N THR A 92 -26.78 20.68 -17.64
CA THR A 92 -27.15 19.26 -17.75
C THR A 92 -25.92 18.38 -17.50
N ALA A 93 -26.12 17.18 -16.96
CA ALA A 93 -25.04 16.25 -16.66
C ALA A 93 -24.28 15.78 -17.92
N ASP A 94 -24.96 15.73 -19.07
CA ASP A 94 -24.39 15.32 -20.36
C ASP A 94 -23.60 16.45 -21.05
N GLY A 95 -23.70 17.69 -20.57
CA GLY A 95 -23.00 18.83 -21.15
C GLY A 95 -21.50 18.88 -20.85
N TRP A 96 -21.02 18.06 -19.91
CA TRP A 96 -19.61 18.00 -19.50
C TRP A 96 -18.76 17.21 -20.49
N LYS A 97 -17.72 17.82 -21.06
CA LYS A 97 -16.82 17.15 -22.02
C LYS A 97 -15.41 17.01 -21.48
N ALA A 98 -14.78 15.90 -21.87
CA ALA A 98 -13.37 15.65 -21.63
C ALA A 98 -12.51 16.75 -22.28
N GLY A 99 -11.51 17.26 -21.56
CA GLY A 99 -10.61 18.31 -22.01
C GLY A 99 -11.12 19.74 -21.80
N ASP A 100 -12.38 19.93 -21.39
CA ASP A 100 -12.90 21.27 -21.10
C ASP A 100 -12.11 21.91 -19.94
N GLN A 101 -11.72 23.17 -20.10
CA GLN A 101 -10.97 23.90 -19.09
C GLN A 101 -11.85 24.95 -18.42
N TYR A 102 -11.82 24.97 -17.09
CA TYR A 102 -12.57 25.91 -16.26
C TYR A 102 -11.61 26.65 -15.31
N ILE A 103 -11.82 27.95 -15.18
CA ILE A 103 -11.15 28.81 -14.21
C ILE A 103 -12.13 29.09 -13.08
N ILE A 104 -11.85 28.54 -11.91
CA ILE A 104 -12.56 28.82 -10.67
C ILE A 104 -11.92 30.05 -10.04
N THR A 105 -12.68 31.13 -9.95
CA THR A 105 -12.30 32.32 -9.19
C THR A 105 -13.10 32.33 -7.90
N SER A 106 -12.44 32.27 -6.74
CA SER A 106 -13.10 32.38 -5.45
C SER A 106 -12.62 33.60 -4.67
N LYS A 107 -13.57 34.33 -4.09
CA LYS A 107 -13.30 35.46 -3.19
C LYS A 107 -13.71 35.12 -1.77
N GLY A 108 -12.77 35.20 -0.84
CA GLY A 108 -13.01 35.10 0.59
C GLY A 108 -13.07 36.47 1.23
N LYS A 109 -14.02 36.68 2.15
CA LYS A 109 -14.20 37.94 2.88
C LYS A 109 -14.37 37.68 4.37
N VAL A 110 -13.52 38.32 5.18
CA VAL A 110 -13.56 38.25 6.65
C VAL A 110 -13.40 39.65 7.23
N ASN A 111 -14.43 40.13 7.96
CA ASN A 111 -14.43 41.45 8.62
C ASN A 111 -14.00 42.64 7.74
N GLY A 112 -14.21 42.56 6.42
CA GLY A 112 -13.83 43.60 5.46
C GLY A 112 -12.53 43.32 4.70
N ALA A 113 -11.66 42.44 5.19
CA ALA A 113 -10.53 41.94 4.41
C ALA A 113 -11.03 41.00 3.30
N GLU A 114 -10.47 41.13 2.10
CA GLU A 114 -10.85 40.34 0.91
C GLU A 114 -9.61 39.73 0.25
N LYS A 115 -9.71 38.45 -0.12
CA LYS A 115 -8.69 37.74 -0.91
C LYS A 115 -9.33 36.97 -2.04
N THR A 116 -8.61 36.86 -3.15
CA THR A 116 -9.06 36.15 -4.36
C THR A 116 -8.08 35.05 -4.71
N VAL A 117 -8.60 33.85 -4.97
CA VAL A 117 -7.85 32.69 -5.45
C VAL A 117 -8.38 32.31 -6.82
N LYS A 118 -7.48 31.98 -7.75
CA LYS A 118 -7.83 31.44 -9.06
C LYS A 118 -7.23 30.04 -9.21
N VAL A 119 -8.06 29.09 -9.63
CA VAL A 119 -7.66 27.71 -9.91
C VAL A 119 -8.08 27.36 -11.32
N LYS A 120 -7.13 26.87 -12.12
CA LYS A 120 -7.44 26.29 -13.43
C LYS A 120 -7.65 24.78 -13.25
N VAL A 121 -8.80 24.29 -13.70
CA VAL A 121 -9.22 22.89 -13.66
C VAL A 121 -9.49 22.43 -15.08
N THR A 122 -8.90 21.32 -15.48
CA THR A 122 -9.29 20.63 -16.72
C THR A 122 -10.20 19.48 -16.35
N VAL A 123 -11.41 19.43 -16.93
CA VAL A 123 -12.29 18.26 -16.83
C VAL A 123 -11.61 17.15 -17.60
N GLY A 124 -10.99 16.22 -16.89
CA GLY A 124 -10.60 14.95 -17.43
C GLY A 124 -11.83 14.28 -18.02
N GLY A 125 -11.65 13.57 -19.14
CA GLY A 125 -12.71 12.69 -19.58
C GLY A 125 -13.10 11.82 -18.39
N SER A 126 -14.40 11.56 -18.23
CA SER A 126 -14.75 10.27 -17.69
C SER A 126 -13.97 9.30 -18.55
N SER A 127 -12.95 8.63 -18.01
CA SER A 127 -12.50 7.39 -18.62
C SER A 127 -13.73 6.49 -18.49
N SER A 128 -14.64 6.60 -19.46
CA SER A 128 -15.82 5.74 -19.58
C SER A 128 -15.38 4.31 -19.85
N VAL A 129 -14.09 4.03 -19.74
CA VAL A 129 -13.50 2.75 -19.95
C VAL A 129 -13.98 1.74 -18.92
N VAL A 130 -14.27 2.21 -17.71
CA VAL A 130 -14.83 1.41 -16.62
C VAL A 130 -16.27 0.93 -16.93
N ARG A 131 -16.92 1.44 -17.98
CA ARG A 131 -18.25 0.96 -18.42
C ARG A 131 -18.18 -0.29 -19.30
N TYR A 132 -17.01 -0.55 -19.89
CA TYR A 132 -16.83 -1.66 -20.82
C TYR A 132 -16.39 -2.92 -20.07
N ALA A 133 -16.95 -4.07 -20.48
CA ALA A 133 -16.44 -5.39 -20.14
C ALA A 133 -14.99 -5.56 -20.63
N SER A 134 -14.69 -5.04 -21.82
CA SER A 134 -13.36 -5.06 -22.39
C SER A 134 -13.05 -3.79 -23.16
N PHE A 135 -11.88 -3.21 -22.90
CA PHE A 135 -11.35 -2.07 -23.65
C PHE A 135 -9.91 -2.25 -24.06
N SER A 136 -9.62 -2.02 -25.34
CA SER A 136 -8.27 -2.05 -25.89
C SER A 136 -7.94 -0.75 -26.62
N ASN A 137 -6.83 -0.11 -26.28
CA ASN A 137 -6.32 1.00 -27.08
C ASN A 137 -5.60 0.53 -28.37
N GLY A 138 -5.21 -0.75 -28.45
CA GLY A 138 -4.81 -1.45 -29.67
C GLY A 138 -5.95 -2.27 -30.31
N PRO A 139 -5.64 -3.20 -31.23
CA PRO A 139 -6.60 -4.15 -31.76
C PRO A 139 -7.17 -5.11 -30.70
N MET A 140 -8.40 -5.56 -30.91
CA MET A 140 -9.08 -6.58 -30.11
C MET A 140 -9.46 -7.77 -30.97
N ASN A 141 -8.99 -8.97 -30.62
CA ASN A 141 -9.30 -10.21 -31.34
C ASN A 141 -9.97 -11.22 -30.40
N ILE A 142 -11.21 -11.60 -30.71
CA ILE A 142 -12.00 -12.59 -29.97
C ILE A 142 -12.14 -13.83 -30.86
N VAL A 143 -11.37 -14.87 -30.58
CA VAL A 143 -11.31 -16.08 -31.44
C VAL A 143 -12.01 -17.27 -30.78
N SER A 144 -11.96 -17.36 -29.45
CA SER A 144 -12.69 -18.35 -28.64
C SER A 144 -13.07 -17.75 -27.28
N GLY A 145 -14.21 -18.16 -26.72
CA GLY A 145 -14.77 -17.63 -25.46
C GLY A 145 -16.03 -16.79 -25.67
N SER A 146 -16.42 -16.00 -24.66
CA SER A 146 -17.56 -15.08 -24.76
C SER A 146 -17.32 -13.78 -24.00
N VAL A 147 -17.98 -12.71 -24.44
CA VAL A 147 -17.99 -11.44 -23.71
C VAL A 147 -19.44 -11.04 -23.44
N THR A 148 -19.77 -10.85 -22.16
CA THR A 148 -21.05 -10.32 -21.69
C THR A 148 -20.84 -8.92 -21.14
N GLY A 149 -21.41 -7.94 -21.82
CA GLY A 149 -21.23 -6.50 -21.56
C GLY A 149 -20.60 -5.77 -22.75
N ASP A 150 -20.59 -4.44 -22.66
CA ASP A 150 -20.11 -3.58 -23.76
C ASP A 150 -18.60 -3.73 -23.98
N ILE A 151 -18.15 -3.65 -25.23
CA ILE A 151 -16.73 -3.64 -25.59
C ILE A 151 -16.36 -2.40 -26.38
N ALA A 152 -15.10 -2.01 -26.30
CA ALA A 152 -14.57 -0.87 -27.03
C ALA A 152 -13.12 -1.05 -27.47
N SER A 153 -12.78 -0.49 -28.63
CA SER A 153 -11.39 -0.45 -29.09
C SER A 153 -11.05 0.78 -29.94
N ASN A 154 -9.84 1.31 -29.76
CA ASN A 154 -9.28 2.33 -30.67
C ASN A 154 -8.61 1.69 -31.91
N GLY A 155 -8.42 0.36 -31.91
CA GLY A 155 -7.98 -0.45 -33.05
C GLY A 155 -9.12 -1.26 -33.69
N LEU A 156 -8.76 -2.21 -34.56
CA LEU A 156 -9.70 -3.13 -35.19
C LEU A 156 -10.27 -4.12 -34.15
N ILE A 157 -11.58 -4.32 -34.16
CA ILE A 157 -12.25 -5.39 -33.41
C ILE A 157 -12.56 -6.54 -34.37
N THR A 158 -12.04 -7.73 -34.09
CA THR A 158 -12.32 -8.97 -34.83
C THR A 158 -13.05 -9.96 -33.94
N VAL A 159 -14.24 -10.42 -34.35
CA VAL A 159 -15.01 -11.47 -33.65
C VAL A 159 -15.09 -12.70 -34.54
N GLY A 160 -14.54 -13.81 -34.04
CA GLY A 160 -14.48 -15.10 -34.70
C GLY A 160 -15.86 -15.75 -34.89
N TYR A 161 -15.92 -16.71 -35.81
CA TYR A 161 -17.16 -17.43 -36.12
C TYR A 161 -17.67 -18.22 -34.92
N GLY A 162 -18.98 -18.14 -34.65
CA GLY A 162 -19.61 -18.81 -33.51
C GLY A 162 -19.35 -18.16 -32.13
N MET A 163 -18.63 -17.04 -32.07
CA MET A 163 -18.41 -16.27 -30.85
C MET A 163 -19.52 -15.23 -30.64
N ALA A 164 -19.78 -14.91 -29.37
CA ALA A 164 -20.82 -13.98 -28.98
C ALA A 164 -20.28 -12.81 -28.13
N VAL A 165 -20.69 -11.60 -28.52
CA VAL A 165 -20.60 -10.39 -27.70
C VAL A 165 -22.02 -9.97 -27.34
N ASP A 166 -22.41 -10.23 -26.10
CA ASP A 166 -23.72 -9.84 -25.55
C ASP A 166 -23.62 -8.44 -24.94
N GLY A 167 -23.56 -7.44 -25.82
CA GLY A 167 -23.35 -6.04 -25.48
C GLY A 167 -23.15 -5.14 -26.70
N THR A 168 -22.86 -3.88 -26.45
CA THR A 168 -22.57 -2.86 -27.46
C THR A 168 -21.11 -2.90 -27.87
N VAL A 169 -20.82 -2.82 -29.16
CA VAL A 169 -19.46 -2.74 -29.73
C VAL A 169 -19.17 -1.29 -30.14
N THR A 170 -18.19 -0.65 -29.51
CA THR A 170 -17.77 0.73 -29.82
C THR A 170 -16.38 0.75 -30.47
N TYR A 171 -16.17 1.55 -31.51
CA TYR A 171 -14.87 1.71 -32.16
C TYR A 171 -14.55 3.17 -32.48
N SER A 172 -13.28 3.57 -32.49
CA SER A 172 -12.90 4.94 -32.84
C SER A 172 -12.42 5.08 -34.29
N ASN A 173 -11.56 4.18 -34.77
CA ASN A 173 -10.80 4.40 -36.01
C ASN A 173 -11.12 3.39 -37.12
N GLN A 174 -11.43 2.14 -36.76
CA GLN A 174 -11.64 1.06 -37.74
C GLN A 174 -12.91 0.29 -37.42
N LYS A 175 -13.79 0.16 -38.43
CA LYS A 175 -15.04 -0.56 -38.30
C LYS A 175 -14.78 -2.04 -37.94
N PRO A 176 -15.51 -2.62 -36.96
CA PRO A 176 -15.35 -4.02 -36.58
C PRO A 176 -15.57 -5.00 -37.73
N VAL A 177 -14.82 -6.10 -37.73
CA VAL A 177 -15.07 -7.30 -38.55
C VAL A 177 -15.72 -8.35 -37.67
N ILE A 178 -17.03 -8.52 -37.82
CA ILE A 178 -17.84 -9.40 -36.96
C ILE A 178 -18.32 -10.57 -37.80
N ASN A 179 -17.71 -11.74 -37.60
CA ASN A 179 -18.12 -13.00 -38.23
C ASN A 179 -18.99 -13.88 -37.30
N GLY A 180 -19.33 -13.36 -36.12
CA GLY A 180 -20.20 -13.99 -35.12
C GLY A 180 -21.45 -13.14 -34.81
N THR A 181 -22.04 -13.34 -33.63
CA THR A 181 -23.19 -12.56 -33.16
C THR A 181 -22.71 -11.44 -32.24
N ALA A 182 -22.94 -10.19 -32.62
CA ALA A 182 -22.78 -9.03 -31.76
C ALA A 182 -24.11 -8.29 -31.63
N GLY A 183 -24.28 -7.54 -30.54
CA GLY A 183 -25.40 -6.61 -30.39
C GLY A 183 -25.25 -5.40 -31.34
N THR A 184 -25.36 -4.20 -30.77
CA THR A 184 -25.32 -2.94 -31.54
C THR A 184 -23.89 -2.44 -31.74
N VAL A 185 -23.61 -1.79 -32.88
CA VAL A 185 -22.26 -1.29 -33.26
C VAL A 185 -22.27 0.23 -33.45
N TYR A 186 -21.40 0.97 -32.74
CA TYR A 186 -21.28 2.44 -32.80
C TYR A 186 -19.84 2.91 -33.02
N ALA A 187 -19.70 4.09 -33.64
CA ALA A 187 -18.44 4.82 -33.70
C ALA A 187 -18.40 5.91 -32.62
N ASP A 188 -17.34 5.99 -31.80
CA ASP A 188 -17.18 7.00 -30.74
C ASP A 188 -15.69 7.34 -30.51
N SER A 189 -15.41 8.53 -29.97
CA SER A 189 -14.06 8.94 -29.56
C SER A 189 -13.76 8.41 -28.15
N ILE A 190 -12.79 7.51 -28.01
CA ILE A 190 -12.55 6.78 -26.75
C ILE A 190 -11.19 7.16 -26.14
N GLY A 191 -11.22 7.65 -24.90
CA GLY A 191 -10.02 8.07 -24.16
C GLY A 191 -9.20 6.90 -23.59
N THR A 192 -7.96 7.18 -23.19
CA THR A 192 -7.05 6.22 -22.55
C THR A 192 -7.04 6.36 -21.02
N LEU A 193 -6.65 5.30 -20.32
CA LEU A 193 -6.40 5.25 -18.88
C LEU A 193 -4.91 5.42 -18.62
N ASP A 194 -4.58 6.28 -17.66
CA ASP A 194 -3.23 6.34 -17.08
C ASP A 194 -3.05 5.17 -16.10
N VAL A 195 -2.48 4.05 -16.57
CA VAL A 195 -2.25 2.85 -15.76
C VAL A 195 -1.26 3.15 -14.62
N ALA A 196 -0.32 4.07 -14.81
CA ALA A 196 0.67 4.40 -13.79
C ALA A 196 0.03 5.03 -12.55
N SER A 197 -1.06 5.79 -12.71
CA SER A 197 -1.79 6.42 -11.59
C SER A 197 -2.49 5.41 -10.67
N LEU A 198 -2.73 4.18 -11.16
CA LEU A 198 -3.34 3.09 -10.40
C LEU A 198 -2.32 2.30 -9.57
N MET A 199 -1.03 2.47 -9.84
CA MET A 199 0.03 1.76 -9.13
C MET A 199 0.18 2.30 -7.71
N LYS A 200 -0.14 1.47 -6.70
CA LYS A 200 0.01 1.83 -5.28
C LYS A 200 1.39 1.47 -4.74
N TYR A 201 2.41 2.19 -5.21
CA TYR A 201 3.75 2.14 -4.63
C TYR A 201 3.84 3.12 -3.47
N SER A 202 3.93 2.62 -2.24
CA SER A 202 4.35 3.42 -1.10
C SER A 202 5.28 2.61 -0.22
N ALA A 203 6.32 3.30 0.26
CA ALA A 203 7.45 2.86 1.05
C ALA A 203 8.64 2.26 0.27
N ALA A 204 9.84 2.56 0.75
CA ALA A 204 11.06 1.79 0.54
C ALA A 204 11.06 0.61 1.53
N ALA A 205 11.80 -0.46 1.23
CA ALA A 205 11.96 -1.56 2.16
C ALA A 205 12.39 -1.02 3.54
N PRO A 206 11.81 -1.47 4.65
CA PRO A 206 12.20 -1.01 5.97
C PRO A 206 13.69 -1.31 6.17
N ALA A 207 14.45 -0.26 6.52
CA ALA A 207 15.84 -0.44 6.88
C ALA A 207 15.92 -1.35 8.10
N MET A 208 16.90 -2.27 8.09
CA MET A 208 17.22 -3.07 9.27
C MET A 208 17.47 -2.10 10.44
N PRO A 209 16.86 -2.31 11.61
CA PRO A 209 17.23 -1.55 12.80
C PRO A 209 18.73 -1.63 13.01
N ALA A 210 19.36 -0.49 13.31
CA ALA A 210 20.78 -0.47 13.62
C ALA A 210 21.06 -1.50 14.71
N MET A 211 21.92 -2.48 14.43
CA MET A 211 22.36 -3.40 15.47
C MET A 211 22.98 -2.57 16.59
N PRO A 212 22.67 -2.88 17.86
CA PRO A 212 23.33 -2.22 18.97
C PRO A 212 24.84 -2.39 18.81
N THR A 213 25.57 -1.28 18.70
CA THR A 213 27.02 -1.28 18.78
C THR A 213 27.36 -1.58 20.23
N LEU A 214 27.70 -2.84 20.52
CA LEU A 214 28.32 -3.17 21.79
C LEU A 214 29.71 -2.53 21.75
N SER A 215 29.86 -1.40 22.45
CA SER A 215 31.18 -0.93 22.83
C SER A 215 31.87 -2.09 23.53
N ALA A 216 33.09 -2.42 23.12
CA ALA A 216 33.91 -3.48 23.70
C ALA A 216 34.15 -3.19 25.19
N VAL A 217 33.16 -3.49 26.03
CA VAL A 217 33.21 -3.36 27.47
C VAL A 217 32.83 -4.73 27.98
N HIS A 218 33.87 -5.48 28.35
CA HIS A 218 33.87 -6.85 28.89
C HIS A 218 33.93 -7.97 27.85
N SER A 219 35.11 -8.11 27.23
CA SER A 219 35.66 -9.44 26.93
C SER A 219 35.51 -10.33 28.17
N TYR A 220 34.69 -11.38 28.04
CA TYR A 220 34.44 -12.48 28.97
C TYR A 220 35.10 -12.41 30.36
N GLY A 221 34.29 -12.02 31.34
CA GLY A 221 34.28 -12.65 32.65
C GLY A 221 32.81 -12.70 33.07
N GLN A 222 32.23 -13.89 33.21
CA GLN A 222 30.97 -13.98 33.95
C GLN A 222 31.20 -13.37 35.34
N VAL A 223 30.63 -12.21 35.59
CA VAL A 223 30.30 -11.80 36.96
C VAL A 223 28.79 -11.83 37.06
N LEU A 224 28.25 -13.04 37.15
CA LEU A 224 27.11 -13.21 38.03
C LEU A 224 27.64 -13.02 39.46
N PRO A 225 26.97 -12.25 40.33
CA PRO A 225 27.36 -12.17 41.74
C PRO A 225 27.27 -13.58 42.33
N ARG A 226 28.43 -14.19 42.56
CA ARG A 226 28.55 -15.47 43.28
C ARG A 226 28.01 -15.27 44.70
N PRO A 227 27.05 -16.07 45.19
CA PRO A 227 26.82 -16.20 46.62
C PRO A 227 28.13 -16.70 47.25
N ALA A 228 28.61 -16.02 48.28
CA ALA A 228 29.91 -16.28 48.88
C ALA A 228 30.05 -17.73 49.41
N GLY A 229 30.85 -18.56 48.74
CA GLY A 229 31.43 -19.80 49.28
C GLY A 229 32.25 -20.54 48.21
N GLY A 230 33.41 -21.12 48.58
CA GLY A 230 34.43 -21.75 47.71
C GLY A 230 33.90 -22.79 46.70
N ALA A 231 34.62 -23.22 45.65
CA ALA A 231 36.04 -23.21 45.34
C ALA A 231 36.23 -23.36 43.81
N THR A 232 37.47 -23.17 43.35
CA THR A 232 37.96 -23.11 41.97
C THR A 232 38.09 -24.47 41.27
N THR A 233 37.43 -24.62 40.10
CA THR A 233 37.94 -25.17 38.82
C THR A 233 36.81 -25.08 37.79
N VAL A 234 37.00 -24.34 36.69
CA VAL A 234 36.03 -24.27 35.58
C VAL A 234 36.37 -25.40 34.63
N ASP A 235 35.61 -26.49 34.76
CA ASP A 235 35.61 -27.64 33.85
C ASP A 235 34.29 -27.60 33.08
N LEU A 236 34.36 -27.41 31.76
CA LEU A 236 33.21 -27.22 30.84
C LEU A 236 32.48 -28.54 30.51
N THR A 237 32.45 -29.49 31.44
CA THR A 237 31.74 -30.77 31.31
C THR A 237 30.86 -31.10 32.53
N GLY A 238 30.64 -30.16 33.44
CA GLY A 238 29.75 -30.34 34.59
C GLY A 238 28.29 -30.04 34.26
N SER A 239 27.44 -31.06 34.29
CA SER A 239 25.98 -30.98 34.37
C SER A 239 25.56 -29.98 35.46
N TYR A 240 25.10 -28.79 35.06
CA TYR A 240 24.55 -27.78 35.96
C TYR A 240 23.05 -28.01 36.13
N ASP A 241 22.60 -28.12 37.39
CA ASP A 241 21.19 -28.17 37.75
C ASP A 241 20.57 -26.76 37.57
N TYR A 242 20.05 -26.49 36.37
CA TYR A 242 19.42 -25.23 35.95
C TYR A 242 17.96 -25.12 36.43
N THR A 243 17.67 -25.45 37.70
CA THR A 243 16.34 -25.19 38.30
C THR A 243 16.10 -23.72 38.63
N SER A 244 17.10 -22.85 38.53
CA SER A 244 16.91 -21.40 38.59
C SER A 244 16.66 -20.83 37.18
N ASN A 245 15.38 -20.65 36.84
CA ASN A 245 14.95 -19.94 35.62
C ASN A 245 15.70 -18.61 35.49
N PRO A 246 16.55 -18.40 34.47
CA PRO A 246 17.27 -17.16 34.31
C PRO A 246 16.27 -16.02 34.09
N THR A 247 16.22 -15.11 35.05
CA THR A 247 15.45 -13.87 35.00
C THR A 247 16.06 -12.95 33.94
N SER A 248 15.28 -12.43 32.99
CA SER A 248 15.63 -11.40 31.98
C SER A 248 17.13 -11.10 31.80
N GLY A 249 17.75 -11.59 30.72
CA GLY A 249 19.20 -11.50 30.53
C GLY A 249 19.63 -11.08 29.13
N VAL A 250 20.84 -10.52 29.05
CA VAL A 250 21.57 -10.30 27.79
C VAL A 250 22.68 -11.35 27.70
N TYR A 251 22.64 -12.18 26.66
CA TYR A 251 23.68 -13.15 26.37
C TYR A 251 24.51 -12.66 25.18
N TYR A 252 25.83 -12.71 25.31
CA TYR A 252 26.77 -12.29 24.29
C TYR A 252 27.77 -13.40 24.02
N TYR A 253 27.96 -13.72 22.75
CA TYR A 253 28.94 -14.69 22.27
C TYR A 253 29.77 -14.03 21.18
N ASP A 254 31.10 -13.99 21.36
CA ASP A 254 32.04 -13.31 20.45
C ASP A 254 32.58 -14.24 19.34
N SER A 255 31.82 -15.26 18.96
CA SER A 255 32.19 -16.20 17.91
C SER A 255 30.95 -16.86 17.32
N SER A 256 31.13 -17.57 16.19
CA SER A 256 30.10 -18.48 15.69
C SER A 256 29.77 -19.54 16.74
N LEU A 257 28.52 -19.98 16.74
CA LEU A 257 27.96 -20.88 17.73
C LEU A 257 27.13 -21.95 17.04
N ALA A 258 27.78 -23.07 16.76
CA ALA A 258 27.15 -24.26 16.19
C ALA A 258 26.53 -25.09 17.32
N ASP A 259 25.21 -25.23 17.31
CA ASP A 259 24.38 -25.99 18.24
C ASP A 259 24.59 -25.63 19.73
N TRP A 260 23.61 -24.95 20.33
CA TRP A 260 23.50 -24.92 21.80
C TRP A 260 23.22 -26.34 22.31
N TRP A 261 24.17 -27.01 22.95
CA TRP A 261 23.95 -28.36 23.46
C TRP A 261 23.28 -28.38 24.85
N GLN A 262 22.34 -29.32 24.96
CA GLN A 262 21.72 -29.98 26.13
C GLN A 262 20.43 -29.44 26.74
N TYR A 263 20.08 -28.14 26.64
CA TYR A 263 18.91 -27.65 27.39
C TYR A 263 17.95 -26.77 26.58
N THR A 264 16.65 -27.04 26.74
CA THR A 264 15.58 -26.15 26.32
C THR A 264 15.64 -24.87 27.15
N TYR A 265 15.70 -23.71 26.49
CA TYR A 265 15.73 -22.43 27.17
C TYR A 265 14.32 -21.85 27.31
N ASN A 266 13.83 -21.65 28.53
CA ASN A 266 12.48 -21.14 28.78
C ASN A 266 12.50 -19.67 29.23
N VAL A 267 11.74 -18.79 28.59
CA VAL A 267 11.60 -17.35 28.90
C VAL A 267 10.23 -17.07 29.54
N PRO A 268 10.15 -16.87 30.87
CA PRO A 268 8.89 -16.63 31.55
C PRO A 268 8.14 -15.37 31.11
N ALA A 269 6.84 -15.34 31.38
CA ALA A 269 5.99 -14.18 31.12
C ALA A 269 6.54 -12.90 31.77
N GLY A 270 6.47 -11.78 31.05
CA GLY A 270 6.93 -10.48 31.53
C GLY A 270 8.46 -10.29 31.50
N GLN A 271 9.21 -11.33 31.14
CA GLN A 271 10.66 -11.23 30.97
C GLN A 271 11.06 -10.96 29.53
N LYS A 272 12.30 -10.49 29.34
CA LYS A 272 12.91 -10.30 28.03
C LYS A 272 14.31 -10.90 27.99
N VAL A 273 14.62 -11.58 26.90
CA VAL A 273 15.94 -12.12 26.61
C VAL A 273 16.47 -11.51 25.33
N LEU A 274 17.74 -11.10 25.38
CA LEU A 274 18.51 -10.62 24.25
C LEU A 274 19.70 -11.57 24.04
N ILE A 275 19.80 -12.18 22.87
CA ILE A 275 20.94 -13.03 22.49
C ILE A 275 21.68 -12.30 21.38
N TYR A 276 22.98 -12.11 21.55
CA TYR A 276 23.87 -11.50 20.55
C TYR A 276 24.99 -12.47 20.20
N ILE A 277 25.13 -12.79 18.91
CA ILE A 277 26.14 -13.68 18.36
C ILE A 277 27.01 -12.93 17.35
N ASN A 278 28.30 -12.79 17.64
CA ASN A 278 29.31 -12.26 16.72
C ASN A 278 29.88 -13.37 15.80
N GLY A 279 29.01 -13.99 15.02
CA GLY A 279 29.35 -15.01 14.04
C GLY A 279 28.07 -15.65 13.50
N ASP A 280 28.19 -16.87 13.01
CA ASP A 280 27.03 -17.69 12.61
C ASP A 280 26.36 -18.33 13.83
N TYR A 281 25.07 -18.65 13.72
CA TYR A 281 24.31 -19.26 14.82
C TYR A 281 23.40 -20.38 14.33
N THR A 282 23.50 -21.56 14.94
CA THR A 282 22.54 -22.63 14.72
C THR A 282 21.67 -22.81 15.98
N VAL A 283 20.36 -22.67 15.81
CA VAL A 283 19.37 -22.92 16.87
C VAL A 283 19.15 -24.44 16.99
N GLY A 284 20.11 -25.10 17.64
CA GLY A 284 20.11 -26.56 17.82
C GLY A 284 19.16 -27.09 18.91
N MET A 285 18.64 -26.21 19.78
CA MET A 285 17.71 -26.56 20.87
C MET A 285 16.56 -25.56 20.96
N PRO A 286 15.38 -25.96 21.49
CA PRO A 286 14.23 -25.07 21.56
C PRO A 286 14.44 -23.89 22.53
N ILE A 287 14.02 -22.70 22.09
CA ILE A 287 13.89 -21.50 22.92
C ILE A 287 12.39 -21.28 23.11
N THR A 288 11.83 -21.54 24.28
CA THR A 288 10.38 -21.52 24.53
C THR A 288 10.00 -20.49 25.59
N GLY A 289 8.70 -20.25 25.78
CA GLY A 289 8.19 -19.41 26.85
C GLY A 289 7.15 -18.38 26.41
N SER A 290 6.85 -17.44 27.31
CA SER A 290 5.86 -16.37 27.14
C SER A 290 6.44 -14.97 27.36
N GLY A 291 7.76 -14.86 27.50
CA GLY A 291 8.49 -13.60 27.48
C GLY A 291 8.92 -13.16 26.07
N ASP A 292 9.66 -12.06 25.99
CA ASP A 292 10.15 -11.50 24.75
C ASP A 292 11.53 -12.08 24.40
N ILE A 293 11.72 -12.51 23.16
CA ILE A 293 12.96 -13.10 22.66
C ILE A 293 13.47 -12.20 21.53
N THR A 294 14.73 -11.77 21.63
CA THR A 294 15.41 -11.05 20.56
C THR A 294 16.78 -11.67 20.30
N ILE A 295 17.05 -12.05 19.05
CA ILE A 295 18.31 -12.66 18.62
C ILE A 295 18.96 -11.72 17.58
N TYR A 296 20.21 -11.34 17.82
CA TYR A 296 21.06 -10.62 16.89
C TYR A 296 22.23 -11.52 16.46
N VAL A 297 22.43 -11.65 15.16
CA VAL A 297 23.50 -12.48 14.57
C VAL A 297 24.25 -11.66 13.54
N THR A 298 25.58 -11.66 13.59
CA THR A 298 26.38 -10.93 12.59
C THR A 298 26.70 -11.76 11.34
N GLY A 299 26.68 -13.10 11.44
CA GLY A 299 26.77 -14.07 10.35
C GLY A 299 25.41 -14.63 9.94
N GLN A 300 25.35 -15.87 9.49
CA GLN A 300 24.11 -16.59 9.15
C GLN A 300 23.40 -17.15 10.40
N ILE A 301 22.08 -17.28 10.35
CA ILE A 301 21.32 -18.06 11.36
C ILE A 301 20.58 -19.22 10.70
N ASP A 302 20.80 -20.43 11.23
CA ASP A 302 20.07 -21.66 10.88
C ASP A 302 19.10 -22.02 12.02
N VAL A 303 17.83 -22.29 11.72
CA VAL A 303 16.80 -22.55 12.75
C VAL A 303 16.31 -24.00 12.67
N HIS A 304 17.02 -24.89 13.35
CA HIS A 304 16.71 -26.33 13.38
C HIS A 304 15.67 -26.71 14.45
N LYS A 305 15.38 -25.83 15.41
CA LYS A 305 14.44 -26.07 16.51
C LYS A 305 13.53 -24.88 16.79
N ASN A 306 12.48 -25.13 17.56
CA ASN A 306 11.41 -24.17 17.82
C ASN A 306 11.89 -22.93 18.58
N ILE A 307 11.36 -21.78 18.21
CA ILE A 307 11.49 -20.52 18.94
C ILE A 307 10.07 -20.03 19.26
N THR A 308 9.67 -20.05 20.52
CA THR A 308 8.32 -19.68 20.98
C THR A 308 8.41 -18.62 22.07
N GLY A 309 7.71 -17.50 21.89
CA GLY A 309 7.66 -16.41 22.86
C GLY A 309 6.38 -15.58 22.78
N ARG A 310 6.37 -14.42 23.45
CA ARG A 310 5.35 -13.38 23.26
C ARG A 310 5.67 -12.54 22.02
N ASN A 311 6.85 -11.92 22.03
CA ASN A 311 7.44 -11.23 20.89
C ASN A 311 8.72 -11.98 20.52
N VAL A 312 8.84 -12.43 19.28
CA VAL A 312 10.07 -13.08 18.78
C VAL A 312 10.65 -12.21 17.67
N ALA A 313 11.89 -11.77 17.83
CA ALA A 313 12.58 -10.99 16.80
C ALA A 313 13.95 -11.58 16.49
N ILE A 314 14.25 -11.81 15.21
CA ILE A 314 15.54 -12.28 14.72
C ILE A 314 16.09 -11.23 13.77
N TYR A 315 17.31 -10.79 14.03
CA TYR A 315 18.04 -9.80 13.24
C TYR A 315 19.37 -10.40 12.81
N THR A 316 19.61 -10.48 11.51
CA THR A 316 20.89 -11.00 11.00
C THR A 316 21.48 -10.13 9.89
N LYS A 317 22.82 -10.02 9.89
CA LYS A 317 23.60 -9.44 8.80
C LYS A 317 23.85 -10.44 7.66
N GLY A 318 23.81 -11.74 7.95
CA GLY A 318 23.84 -12.81 6.97
C GLY A 318 22.43 -13.25 6.58
N ASP A 319 22.31 -14.51 6.18
CA ASP A 319 21.03 -15.13 5.81
C ASP A 319 20.30 -15.66 7.05
N ILE A 320 18.96 -15.71 6.99
CA ILE A 320 18.15 -16.62 7.83
C ILE A 320 17.90 -17.84 6.96
N ASP A 321 18.76 -18.83 7.06
CA ASP A 321 18.66 -20.05 6.27
C ASP A 321 17.97 -21.15 7.08
N LYS A 322 17.40 -22.13 6.39
CA LYS A 322 16.87 -23.39 6.97
C LYS A 322 16.10 -23.20 8.28
N ILE A 323 15.01 -22.44 8.27
CA ILE A 323 13.96 -22.72 9.25
C ILE A 323 13.44 -24.11 8.89
N GLU A 324 13.94 -25.15 9.55
CA GLU A 324 13.74 -26.54 9.14
C GLU A 324 12.25 -26.94 9.14
N SER A 325 11.93 -28.00 8.41
CA SER A 325 10.54 -28.41 8.18
C SER A 325 9.76 -28.82 9.43
N ASP A 326 10.47 -29.19 10.50
CA ASP A 326 9.96 -29.49 11.84
C ASP A 326 10.11 -28.32 12.82
N ALA A 327 10.79 -27.24 12.43
CA ALA A 327 10.96 -26.04 13.23
C ALA A 327 9.77 -25.09 13.09
N THR A 328 9.41 -24.45 14.20
CA THR A 328 8.37 -23.42 14.28
C THR A 328 8.90 -22.19 15.01
N ILE A 329 8.78 -21.03 14.37
CA ILE A 329 8.96 -19.72 15.03
C ILE A 329 7.57 -19.17 15.34
N SER A 330 7.25 -18.99 16.63
CA SER A 330 5.92 -18.62 17.09
C SER A 330 5.92 -17.52 18.13
N GLY A 331 4.95 -16.62 18.02
CA GLY A 331 4.74 -15.50 18.94
C GLY A 331 3.27 -15.38 19.34
N THR A 332 2.97 -15.17 20.62
CA THR A 332 1.59 -14.86 21.04
C THR A 332 1.16 -13.43 20.70
N ASN A 333 2.10 -12.55 20.33
CA ASN A 333 1.84 -11.19 19.86
C ASN A 333 2.44 -10.94 18.47
N ASN A 334 3.77 -11.05 18.32
CA ASN A 334 4.40 -10.90 17.02
C ASN A 334 5.64 -11.77 16.81
N VAL A 335 5.93 -12.04 15.54
CA VAL A 335 7.20 -12.58 15.04
C VAL A 335 7.76 -11.62 14.00
N LYS A 336 9.05 -11.28 14.11
CA LYS A 336 9.77 -10.46 13.13
C LYS A 336 11.09 -11.11 12.72
N LEU A 337 11.28 -11.30 11.43
CA LEU A 337 12.50 -11.84 10.84
C LEU A 337 13.12 -10.75 9.97
N PHE A 338 14.35 -10.35 10.26
CA PHE A 338 15.10 -9.36 9.49
C PHE A 338 16.45 -9.92 9.09
N SER A 339 16.75 -9.86 7.79
CA SER A 339 18.01 -10.31 7.21
C SER A 339 18.55 -9.29 6.21
N ASN A 340 19.85 -8.99 6.29
CA ASN A 340 20.55 -8.30 5.20
C ASN A 340 20.89 -9.24 4.02
N GLY A 341 20.67 -10.54 4.20
CA GLY A 341 20.79 -11.57 3.21
C GLY A 341 19.43 -12.11 2.76
N ASN A 342 19.40 -13.41 2.48
CA ASN A 342 18.21 -14.16 2.11
C ASN A 342 17.45 -14.63 3.37
N ILE A 343 16.14 -14.88 3.22
CA ILE A 343 15.35 -15.59 4.22
C ILE A 343 14.71 -16.81 3.55
N THR A 344 15.06 -18.01 4.04
CA THR A 344 14.51 -19.27 3.56
C THR A 344 13.65 -19.93 4.63
N ILE A 345 12.36 -20.08 4.34
CA ILE A 345 11.33 -20.59 5.25
C ILE A 345 10.88 -21.97 4.77
N ASN A 346 11.43 -23.02 5.40
CA ASN A 346 10.99 -24.40 5.22
C ASN A 346 10.07 -24.89 6.35
N GLY A 347 9.91 -24.11 7.42
CA GLY A 347 9.16 -24.40 8.65
C GLY A 347 7.97 -23.47 8.86
N ASN A 348 7.32 -23.52 10.02
CA ASN A 348 6.16 -22.66 10.31
C ASN A 348 6.58 -21.33 10.95
N VAL A 349 5.91 -20.24 10.56
CA VAL A 349 6.03 -18.93 11.21
C VAL A 349 4.65 -18.42 11.59
N THR A 350 4.36 -18.29 12.88
CA THR A 350 2.99 -18.03 13.35
C THR A 350 2.92 -17.00 14.47
N ALA A 351 2.16 -15.93 14.28
CA ALA A 351 1.80 -14.96 15.31
C ALA A 351 0.63 -14.08 14.85
N PRO A 352 -0.12 -13.40 15.75
CA PRO A 352 -1.11 -12.40 15.33
C PRO A 352 -0.54 -11.35 14.36
N SER A 353 0.73 -10.93 14.55
CA SER A 353 1.45 -10.14 13.55
C SER A 353 2.77 -10.80 13.14
N VAL A 354 2.94 -11.07 11.86
CA VAL A 354 4.18 -11.62 11.29
C VAL A 354 4.80 -10.61 10.33
N GLY A 355 6.09 -10.32 10.51
CA GLY A 355 6.90 -9.50 9.61
C GLY A 355 8.13 -10.26 9.14
N VAL A 356 8.34 -10.38 7.83
CA VAL A 356 9.54 -11.00 7.24
C VAL A 356 10.17 -10.01 6.27
N TYR A 357 11.44 -9.65 6.49
CA TYR A 357 12.12 -8.58 5.78
C TYR A 357 13.52 -9.01 5.36
N ALA A 358 13.72 -9.23 4.06
CA ALA A 358 15.02 -9.57 3.46
C ALA A 358 15.55 -8.42 2.60
N GLN A 359 16.85 -8.12 2.72
CA GLN A 359 17.57 -7.21 1.80
C GLN A 359 18.14 -7.94 0.58
N LYS A 360 17.85 -9.23 0.43
CA LYS A 360 18.03 -9.98 -0.81
C LYS A 360 16.75 -10.73 -1.12
N GLN A 361 16.67 -12.04 -0.97
CA GLN A 361 15.54 -12.86 -1.42
C GLN A 361 14.71 -13.40 -0.25
N VAL A 362 13.44 -13.71 -0.50
CA VAL A 362 12.62 -14.54 0.40
C VAL A 362 12.15 -15.77 -0.35
N ASP A 363 12.40 -16.94 0.22
CA ASP A 363 11.94 -18.23 -0.27
C ASP A 363 10.98 -18.86 0.75
N LEU A 364 9.74 -19.10 0.34
CA LEU A 364 8.75 -19.82 1.12
C LEU A 364 8.45 -21.16 0.44
N TYR A 365 8.89 -22.25 1.06
CA TYR A 365 8.60 -23.61 0.63
C TYR A 365 7.40 -24.18 1.38
N GLN A 366 7.26 -25.51 1.50
CA GLN A 366 6.05 -26.30 1.80
C GLN A 366 5.28 -26.02 3.12
N LYS A 367 5.56 -24.95 3.86
CA LYS A 367 4.97 -24.66 5.18
C LYS A 367 4.23 -23.34 5.22
N THR A 368 3.70 -23.04 6.39
CA THR A 368 2.71 -21.97 6.56
C THR A 368 3.29 -20.80 7.34
N ILE A 369 3.12 -19.61 6.77
CA ILE A 369 3.14 -18.35 7.50
C ILE A 369 1.69 -18.01 7.88
N SER A 370 1.40 -17.80 9.16
CA SER A 370 0.04 -17.51 9.62
C SER A 370 -0.06 -16.41 10.67
N GLY A 371 -1.16 -15.65 10.63
CA GLY A 371 -1.40 -14.53 11.54
C GLY A 371 -2.67 -13.73 11.24
N ASP A 372 -2.87 -12.60 11.90
CA ASP A 372 -3.93 -11.63 11.53
C ASP A 372 -3.38 -10.58 10.56
N LYS A 373 -2.13 -10.15 10.78
CA LYS A 373 -1.43 -9.21 9.90
C LYS A 373 -0.09 -9.80 9.47
N ILE A 374 0.05 -10.09 8.19
CA ILE A 374 1.27 -10.65 7.60
C ILE A 374 1.87 -9.64 6.63
N ASP A 375 3.11 -9.25 6.87
CA ASP A 375 3.88 -8.29 6.05
C ASP A 375 5.20 -8.94 5.62
N LEU A 376 5.32 -9.29 4.33
CA LEU A 376 6.46 -9.99 3.76
C LEU A 376 7.14 -9.09 2.74
N GLN A 377 8.42 -8.79 2.93
CA GLN A 377 9.16 -7.87 2.08
C GLN A 377 10.53 -8.39 1.69
N SER A 378 10.91 -8.14 0.44
CA SER A 378 12.19 -8.55 -0.16
C SER A 378 12.68 -7.48 -1.11
N THR A 379 13.95 -7.07 -1.09
CA THR A 379 14.50 -6.15 -2.11
C THR A 379 14.92 -6.88 -3.40
N GLY A 380 15.18 -8.18 -3.30
CA GLY A 380 15.37 -9.11 -4.39
C GLY A 380 14.10 -9.94 -4.60
N ASP A 381 14.26 -11.13 -5.20
CA ASP A 381 13.13 -11.95 -5.61
C ASP A 381 12.32 -12.47 -4.40
N PHE A 382 11.07 -12.83 -4.66
CA PHE A 382 10.18 -13.44 -3.68
C PHE A 382 9.55 -14.69 -4.29
N TYR A 383 9.89 -15.85 -3.74
CA TYR A 383 9.44 -17.15 -4.23
C TYR A 383 8.48 -17.82 -3.25
N ILE A 384 7.33 -18.28 -3.74
CA ILE A 384 6.43 -19.19 -3.01
C ILE A 384 6.37 -20.50 -3.78
N SER A 385 7.11 -21.50 -3.30
CA SER A 385 7.23 -22.82 -3.93
C SER A 385 6.55 -23.88 -3.08
N GLY A 386 5.22 -23.80 -2.99
CA GLY A 386 4.38 -24.79 -2.29
C GLY A 386 3.98 -24.41 -0.86
N GLY A 387 4.41 -23.25 -0.36
CA GLY A 387 4.02 -22.75 0.95
C GLY A 387 2.69 -22.04 1.00
N ASN A 388 2.20 -21.80 2.21
CA ASN A 388 0.95 -21.09 2.44
C ASN A 388 1.19 -19.80 3.23
N VAL A 389 0.51 -18.73 2.84
CA VAL A 389 0.43 -17.48 3.61
C VAL A 389 -1.03 -17.26 3.98
N ILE A 390 -1.37 -17.54 5.23
CA ILE A 390 -2.76 -17.62 5.69
C ILE A 390 -3.01 -16.60 6.79
N ALA A 391 -3.71 -15.53 6.45
CA ALA A 391 -4.27 -14.64 7.45
C ALA A 391 -5.60 -15.20 8.00
N ASN A 392 -5.84 -15.01 9.29
CA ASN A 392 -7.11 -15.33 9.95
C ASN A 392 -8.27 -14.49 9.39
N ALA A 393 -9.50 -14.82 9.78
CA ALA A 393 -10.70 -14.08 9.34
C ALA A 393 -10.59 -12.59 9.69
N GLY A 394 -10.76 -11.71 8.69
CA GLY A 394 -10.57 -10.26 8.84
C GLY A 394 -9.11 -9.79 8.78
N GLY A 395 -8.15 -10.72 8.69
CA GLY A 395 -6.73 -10.43 8.61
C GLY A 395 -6.27 -9.99 7.20
N THR A 396 -5.05 -9.45 7.13
CA THR A 396 -4.45 -8.90 5.91
C THR A 396 -3.12 -9.56 5.58
N VAL A 397 -2.85 -9.75 4.29
CA VAL A 397 -1.56 -10.21 3.76
C VAL A 397 -1.01 -9.15 2.82
N ASP A 398 0.17 -8.63 3.10
CA ASP A 398 0.91 -7.72 2.24
C ASP A 398 2.25 -8.37 1.85
N ILE A 399 2.46 -8.60 0.54
CA ILE A 399 3.71 -9.13 -0.02
C ILE A 399 4.30 -8.08 -0.95
N THR A 400 5.54 -7.68 -0.70
CA THR A 400 6.25 -6.68 -1.51
C THR A 400 7.63 -7.16 -1.90
N THR A 401 7.93 -7.17 -3.19
CA THR A 401 9.27 -7.39 -3.72
C THR A 401 9.72 -6.24 -4.62
N TYR A 402 11.01 -5.92 -4.58
CA TYR A 402 11.65 -5.01 -5.52
C TYR A 402 12.37 -5.75 -6.66
N ALA A 403 12.02 -7.00 -6.90
CA ALA A 403 12.43 -7.75 -8.09
C ALA A 403 11.25 -8.58 -8.63
N ASN A 404 11.42 -9.89 -8.82
CA ASN A 404 10.36 -10.78 -9.31
C ASN A 404 9.55 -11.36 -8.15
N LEU A 405 8.24 -11.48 -8.38
CA LEU A 405 7.34 -12.26 -7.53
C LEU A 405 6.99 -13.54 -8.29
N ASP A 406 7.52 -14.67 -7.86
CA ASP A 406 7.22 -15.95 -8.48
C ASP A 406 6.54 -16.87 -7.47
N MET A 407 5.41 -17.42 -7.87
CA MET A 407 4.61 -18.28 -7.05
C MET A 407 4.39 -19.57 -7.84
N GLY A 408 5.16 -20.62 -7.50
CA GLY A 408 5.17 -21.93 -8.15
C GLY A 408 4.23 -22.97 -7.51
N GLY A 409 3.48 -22.58 -6.48
CA GLY A 409 2.49 -23.43 -5.82
C GLY A 409 2.10 -22.89 -4.44
N GLY A 410 1.03 -23.44 -3.85
CA GLY A 410 0.57 -23.06 -2.52
C GLY A 410 -0.65 -22.13 -2.51
N SER A 411 -0.89 -21.49 -1.36
CA SER A 411 -2.09 -20.68 -1.14
C SER A 411 -1.81 -19.37 -0.41
N VAL A 412 -2.45 -18.29 -0.85
CA VAL A 412 -2.46 -17.01 -0.13
C VAL A 412 -3.89 -16.61 0.20
N VAL A 413 -4.18 -16.51 1.48
CA VAL A 413 -5.54 -16.25 1.99
C VAL A 413 -5.51 -15.08 2.97
N GLY A 414 -6.44 -14.15 2.78
CA GLY A 414 -6.67 -13.04 3.70
C GLY A 414 -7.89 -12.22 3.30
N SER A 415 -8.51 -11.52 4.25
CA SER A 415 -9.63 -10.64 3.94
C SER A 415 -9.26 -9.57 2.90
N VAL A 416 -8.01 -9.12 2.97
CA VAL A 416 -7.34 -8.33 1.95
C VAL A 416 -5.95 -8.94 1.70
N VAL A 417 -5.68 -9.26 0.44
CA VAL A 417 -4.36 -9.70 -0.04
C VAL A 417 -3.84 -8.62 -0.98
N THR A 418 -2.67 -8.05 -0.67
CA THR A 418 -1.95 -7.12 -1.54
C THR A 418 -0.61 -7.73 -1.93
N MET A 419 -0.34 -7.81 -3.23
CA MET A 419 0.93 -8.26 -3.78
C MET A 419 1.52 -7.17 -4.66
N LYS A 420 2.81 -6.88 -4.46
CA LYS A 420 3.52 -5.82 -5.20
C LYS A 420 4.86 -6.37 -5.68
N ALA A 421 5.08 -6.35 -6.99
CA ALA A 421 6.38 -6.59 -7.60
C ALA A 421 6.83 -5.31 -8.31
N LYS A 422 7.93 -4.75 -7.85
CA LYS A 422 8.48 -3.49 -8.36
C LYS A 422 9.83 -3.74 -9.01
N THR A 423 10.14 -3.02 -10.08
CA THR A 423 11.47 -3.05 -10.68
C THR A 423 12.45 -2.24 -9.80
N ALA A 424 13.46 -2.89 -9.21
CA ALA A 424 14.50 -2.21 -8.42
C ALA A 424 15.39 -1.26 -9.24
N SER A 425 15.47 -1.39 -10.57
CA SER A 425 16.41 -0.64 -11.40
C SER A 425 15.94 -0.48 -12.84
N ALA A 426 16.09 0.72 -13.41
CA ALA A 426 15.83 0.99 -14.82
C ALA A 426 16.57 -0.01 -15.72
N GLY A 427 15.83 -0.77 -16.55
CA GLY A 427 16.40 -1.72 -17.50
C GLY A 427 16.28 -3.20 -17.13
N LYS A 428 15.74 -3.56 -15.96
CA LYS A 428 15.25 -4.92 -15.68
C LYS A 428 13.73 -4.92 -15.73
N ASN A 429 13.10 -5.90 -16.38
CA ASN A 429 11.65 -6.06 -16.29
C ASN A 429 11.36 -6.93 -15.08
N SER A 430 10.75 -6.40 -14.01
CA SER A 430 10.12 -7.26 -13.01
C SER A 430 9.01 -8.05 -13.69
N SER A 431 9.01 -9.35 -13.48
CA SER A 431 7.92 -10.22 -13.90
C SER A 431 7.28 -10.85 -12.68
N SER A 432 5.97 -11.07 -12.78
CA SER A 432 5.28 -11.93 -11.84
C SER A 432 4.89 -13.22 -12.55
N GLY A 433 5.51 -14.31 -12.12
CA GLY A 433 5.11 -15.67 -12.48
C GLY A 433 4.09 -16.15 -11.46
N LEU A 434 2.84 -16.33 -11.87
CA LEU A 434 1.82 -16.96 -11.04
C LEU A 434 1.53 -18.34 -11.64
N HIS A 435 2.21 -19.34 -11.11
CA HIS A 435 2.22 -20.72 -11.57
C HIS A 435 1.63 -21.63 -10.49
N GLY A 436 0.34 -21.96 -10.60
CA GLY A 436 -0.27 -23.01 -9.77
C GLY A 436 -0.69 -22.55 -8.37
N VAL A 437 -0.85 -21.25 -8.17
CA VAL A 437 -1.22 -20.68 -6.87
C VAL A 437 -2.70 -20.38 -6.75
N ASN A 438 -3.21 -20.61 -5.55
CA ASN A 438 -4.56 -20.27 -5.14
C ASN A 438 -4.55 -19.01 -4.27
N ILE A 439 -5.15 -17.92 -4.75
CA ILE A 439 -5.29 -16.68 -3.97
C ILE A 439 -6.77 -16.50 -3.63
N ASN A 440 -7.12 -16.47 -2.34
CA ASN A 440 -8.50 -16.26 -1.87
C ASN A 440 -9.57 -17.17 -2.55
N VAL A 441 -9.19 -18.39 -2.92
CA VAL A 441 -10.11 -19.37 -3.53
C VAL A 441 -11.15 -19.82 -2.51
N GLY A 442 -12.43 -19.77 -2.88
CA GLY A 442 -13.55 -20.09 -1.98
C GLY A 442 -14.00 -18.93 -1.09
N TYR A 443 -13.37 -17.75 -1.18
CA TYR A 443 -13.71 -16.58 -0.38
C TYR A 443 -14.21 -15.41 -1.25
N PRO A 444 -15.47 -15.44 -1.72
CA PRO A 444 -15.98 -14.52 -2.75
C PRO A 444 -16.01 -13.04 -2.33
N THR A 445 -15.96 -12.75 -1.03
CA THR A 445 -15.96 -11.38 -0.49
C THR A 445 -14.58 -10.83 -0.20
N ASN A 446 -13.55 -11.68 -0.15
CA ASN A 446 -12.18 -11.24 0.12
C ASN A 446 -11.67 -10.40 -1.05
N LYS A 447 -10.79 -9.45 -0.76
CA LYS A 447 -10.20 -8.58 -1.78
C LYS A 447 -8.79 -9.01 -2.10
N THR A 448 -8.44 -9.02 -3.38
CA THR A 448 -7.10 -9.32 -3.87
C THR A 448 -6.62 -8.20 -4.79
N TYR A 449 -5.43 -7.67 -4.53
CA TYR A 449 -4.80 -6.63 -5.33
C TYR A 449 -3.39 -7.06 -5.73
N ILE A 450 -3.10 -7.11 -7.02
CA ILE A 450 -1.78 -7.45 -7.55
C ILE A 450 -1.28 -6.28 -8.40
N TYR A 451 -0.15 -5.69 -8.02
CA TYR A 451 0.47 -4.56 -8.71
C TYR A 451 1.88 -4.95 -9.19
N VAL A 452 2.13 -4.89 -10.50
CA VAL A 452 3.40 -5.34 -11.09
C VAL A 452 3.99 -4.27 -12.02
N ASP A 453 5.23 -3.88 -11.75
CA ASP A 453 6.02 -2.92 -12.56
C ASP A 453 6.68 -3.60 -13.77
N GLY A 454 5.90 -4.38 -14.50
CA GLY A 454 6.37 -5.19 -15.63
C GLY A 454 5.34 -6.26 -15.97
N ASN A 455 5.75 -7.42 -16.46
CA ASN A 455 4.81 -8.40 -17.01
C ASN A 455 4.18 -9.30 -15.94
N VAL A 456 2.92 -9.69 -16.15
CA VAL A 456 2.24 -10.73 -15.35
C VAL A 456 2.01 -11.95 -16.24
N ASN A 457 2.54 -13.10 -15.83
CA ASN A 457 2.34 -14.37 -16.50
C ASN A 457 1.63 -15.34 -15.55
N MET A 458 0.35 -15.58 -15.78
CA MET A 458 -0.44 -16.57 -15.06
C MET A 458 -0.52 -17.85 -15.87
N ALA A 459 0.41 -18.79 -15.69
CA ALA A 459 0.37 -20.04 -16.43
C ALA A 459 -0.70 -21.01 -15.92
N SER A 460 -0.97 -21.00 -14.61
CA SER A 460 -1.93 -21.88 -13.94
C SER A 460 -2.27 -21.33 -12.55
N GLY A 461 -3.29 -21.89 -11.89
CA GLY A 461 -3.74 -21.45 -10.57
C GLY A 461 -5.10 -20.77 -10.60
N THR A 462 -5.58 -20.34 -9.42
CA THR A 462 -6.90 -19.70 -9.27
C THR A 462 -6.81 -18.43 -8.44
N ILE A 463 -7.30 -17.32 -8.98
CA ILE A 463 -7.52 -16.08 -8.21
C ILE A 463 -9.02 -15.94 -7.92
N GLY A 464 -9.37 -16.08 -6.64
CA GLY A 464 -10.72 -15.94 -6.09
C GLY A 464 -10.94 -14.62 -5.37
N GLY A 465 -12.17 -14.42 -4.90
CA GLY A 465 -12.60 -13.15 -4.28
C GLY A 465 -12.79 -12.02 -5.30
N LEU A 466 -12.98 -10.81 -4.80
CA LEU A 466 -12.98 -9.59 -5.59
C LEU A 466 -11.53 -9.24 -5.91
N SER A 467 -11.11 -9.40 -7.16
CA SER A 467 -9.70 -9.34 -7.53
C SER A 467 -9.40 -8.26 -8.56
N MET A 468 -8.24 -7.61 -8.43
CA MET A 468 -7.71 -6.66 -9.40
C MET A 468 -6.23 -6.92 -9.66
N ILE A 469 -5.86 -7.01 -10.93
CA ILE A 469 -4.47 -7.10 -11.39
C ILE A 469 -4.15 -5.86 -12.19
N VAL A 470 -3.08 -5.16 -11.82
CA VAL A 470 -2.58 -3.96 -12.49
C VAL A 470 -1.12 -4.18 -12.88
N SER A 471 -0.82 -4.05 -14.16
CA SER A 471 0.47 -4.36 -14.76
C SER A 471 0.97 -3.19 -15.61
N MET A 472 2.19 -2.73 -15.38
CA MET A 472 2.88 -1.77 -16.25
C MET A 472 3.42 -2.40 -17.54
N GLY A 473 3.45 -3.74 -17.60
CA GLY A 473 3.75 -4.52 -18.79
C GLY A 473 2.52 -5.19 -19.38
N SER A 474 2.74 -6.32 -20.05
CA SER A 474 1.67 -7.17 -20.57
C SER A 474 1.16 -8.14 -19.51
N VAL A 475 -0.04 -8.69 -19.72
CA VAL A 475 -0.64 -9.72 -18.88
C VAL A 475 -1.00 -10.93 -19.74
N ASN A 476 -0.51 -12.10 -19.38
CA ASN A 476 -0.85 -13.36 -20.02
C ASN A 476 -1.61 -14.27 -19.04
N LEU A 477 -2.80 -14.73 -19.42
CA LEU A 477 -3.76 -15.41 -18.57
C LEU A 477 -4.11 -16.80 -19.13
N HIS A 478 -3.52 -17.83 -18.53
CA HIS A 478 -3.81 -19.25 -18.77
C HIS A 478 -4.41 -19.95 -17.53
N GLY A 479 -4.51 -19.26 -16.40
CA GLY A 479 -5.14 -19.75 -15.16
C GLY A 479 -6.60 -19.32 -14.98
N THR A 480 -7.29 -19.93 -14.02
CA THR A 480 -8.68 -19.60 -13.69
C THR A 480 -8.75 -18.31 -12.88
N GLN A 481 -9.57 -17.36 -13.30
CA GLN A 481 -9.89 -16.19 -12.49
C GLN A 481 -11.38 -16.20 -12.18
N SER A 482 -11.76 -15.73 -11.01
CA SER A 482 -13.17 -15.47 -10.67
C SER A 482 -13.36 -13.97 -10.56
N SER A 483 -14.04 -13.38 -11.54
CA SER A 483 -14.44 -11.96 -11.53
C SER A 483 -13.29 -10.95 -11.39
N ALA A 484 -12.05 -11.31 -11.77
CA ALA A 484 -10.91 -10.42 -11.66
C ALA A 484 -10.96 -9.28 -12.70
N ILE A 485 -10.70 -8.05 -12.29
CA ILE A 485 -10.46 -6.92 -13.20
C ILE A 485 -8.98 -6.91 -13.56
N ILE A 486 -8.68 -6.91 -14.86
CA ILE A 486 -7.32 -6.97 -15.38
C ILE A 486 -7.00 -5.67 -16.11
N ILE A 487 -5.93 -5.01 -15.71
CA ILE A 487 -5.49 -3.72 -16.26
C ILE A 487 -4.01 -3.87 -16.65
N ALA A 488 -3.71 -3.67 -17.93
CA ALA A 488 -2.36 -3.75 -18.49
C ALA A 488 -1.99 -2.48 -19.25
N ASN A 489 -0.78 -1.98 -19.06
CA ASN A 489 -0.22 -0.96 -19.93
C ASN A 489 0.31 -1.55 -21.25
N GLY A 490 0.67 -2.84 -21.26
CA GLY A 490 1.00 -3.60 -22.45
C GLY A 490 -0.23 -4.31 -23.06
N ASN A 491 -0.01 -5.51 -23.58
CA ASN A 491 -1.07 -6.34 -24.16
C ASN A 491 -1.74 -7.22 -23.09
N ILE A 492 -2.96 -7.67 -23.36
CA ILE A 492 -3.60 -8.76 -22.61
C ILE A 492 -3.81 -9.95 -23.54
N GLU A 493 -3.34 -11.12 -23.11
CA GLU A 493 -3.69 -12.41 -23.69
C GLU A 493 -4.52 -13.20 -22.67
N ALA A 494 -5.76 -13.49 -23.03
CA ALA A 494 -6.73 -14.19 -22.19
C ALA A 494 -7.12 -15.53 -22.83
N ALA A 495 -6.34 -16.58 -22.50
CA ALA A 495 -6.49 -17.92 -23.08
C ALA A 495 -7.47 -18.81 -22.31
N SER A 496 -7.76 -18.52 -21.04
CA SER A 496 -8.71 -19.31 -20.24
C SER A 496 -9.26 -18.52 -19.03
N GLY A 497 -10.23 -19.11 -18.31
CA GLY A 497 -10.78 -18.56 -17.06
C GLY A 497 -11.92 -17.56 -17.26
N SER A 498 -12.33 -16.90 -16.17
CA SER A 498 -13.39 -15.88 -16.17
C SER A 498 -12.88 -14.54 -15.61
N SER A 499 -13.01 -13.45 -16.36
CA SER A 499 -12.63 -12.11 -15.89
C SER A 499 -13.85 -11.21 -15.67
N GLY A 500 -13.74 -10.31 -14.70
CA GLY A 500 -14.73 -9.27 -14.39
C GLY A 500 -14.63 -8.04 -15.28
N GLY A 501 -13.49 -7.88 -15.97
CA GLY A 501 -13.27 -6.87 -16.99
C GLY A 501 -11.80 -6.80 -17.43
N LEU A 502 -11.57 -6.36 -18.66
CA LEU A 502 -10.23 -6.26 -19.26
C LEU A 502 -9.95 -4.84 -19.76
N TYR A 503 -8.79 -4.29 -19.42
CA TYR A 503 -8.30 -3.01 -19.93
C TYR A 503 -6.86 -3.17 -20.42
N ALA A 504 -6.57 -2.79 -21.66
CA ALA A 504 -5.20 -2.74 -22.19
C ALA A 504 -4.91 -1.42 -22.90
N ASN A 505 -3.76 -0.78 -22.60
CA ASN A 505 -3.20 0.26 -23.46
C ASN A 505 -2.61 -0.32 -24.76
N GLY A 506 -2.27 -1.61 -24.77
CA GLY A 506 -1.95 -2.39 -25.96
C GLY A 506 -3.17 -3.14 -26.52
N SER A 507 -2.90 -4.27 -27.14
CA SER A 507 -3.89 -5.15 -27.80
C SER A 507 -4.54 -6.11 -26.80
N ILE A 508 -5.76 -6.56 -27.10
CA ILE A 508 -6.45 -7.63 -26.35
C ILE A 508 -6.67 -8.84 -27.26
N TYR A 509 -6.27 -10.01 -26.78
CA TYR A 509 -6.43 -11.30 -27.43
C TYR A 509 -7.23 -12.23 -26.52
N ILE A 510 -8.43 -12.65 -26.94
CA ILE A 510 -9.30 -13.57 -26.20
C ILE A 510 -9.38 -14.89 -26.97
N HIS A 511 -8.77 -15.93 -26.39
CA HIS A 511 -8.60 -17.25 -26.99
C HIS A 511 -9.09 -18.39 -26.05
N GLY A 512 -10.15 -18.14 -25.28
CA GLY A 512 -10.80 -19.17 -24.45
C GLY A 512 -11.30 -18.68 -23.10
N ALA A 513 -11.04 -17.42 -22.75
CA ALA A 513 -11.58 -16.80 -21.54
C ALA A 513 -13.03 -16.31 -21.72
N ASN A 514 -13.81 -16.34 -20.64
CA ASN A 514 -15.11 -15.67 -20.55
C ASN A 514 -14.93 -14.32 -19.85
N VAL A 515 -15.44 -13.24 -20.45
CA VAL A 515 -15.39 -11.90 -19.86
C VAL A 515 -16.81 -11.48 -19.49
N THR A 516 -17.08 -11.22 -18.22
CA THR A 516 -18.40 -10.79 -17.76
C THR A 516 -18.27 -9.52 -16.96
N TYR A 517 -18.80 -8.42 -17.49
CA TYR A 517 -18.77 -7.14 -16.80
C TYR A 517 -19.52 -7.20 -15.47
N SER A 518 -18.89 -6.70 -14.41
CA SER A 518 -19.50 -6.61 -13.09
C SER A 518 -19.29 -5.23 -12.48
N SER A 519 -20.27 -4.34 -12.65
CA SER A 519 -20.27 -3.00 -12.05
C SER A 519 -20.13 -3.02 -10.53
N SER A 520 -20.67 -4.05 -9.88
CA SER A 520 -20.55 -4.26 -8.43
C SER A 520 -19.13 -4.68 -8.01
N THR A 521 -18.37 -5.34 -8.89
CA THR A 521 -16.96 -5.67 -8.66
C THR A 521 -16.07 -4.45 -8.88
N PHE A 522 -16.30 -3.70 -9.96
CA PHE A 522 -15.61 -2.44 -10.26
C PHE A 522 -15.77 -1.41 -9.14
N SER A 523 -16.99 -1.14 -8.68
CA SER A 523 -17.24 -0.18 -7.58
C SER A 523 -16.62 -0.56 -6.23
N LYS A 524 -16.46 -1.87 -5.96
CA LYS A 524 -15.87 -2.36 -4.70
C LYS A 524 -14.34 -2.40 -4.69
N LEU A 525 -13.72 -2.52 -5.86
CA LEU A 525 -12.26 -2.63 -6.04
C LEU A 525 -11.63 -1.29 -6.41
N ILE A 526 -12.30 -0.56 -7.30
CA ILE A 526 -11.95 0.80 -7.71
C ILE A 526 -12.88 1.74 -6.94
N THR A 527 -12.60 1.94 -5.65
CA THR A 527 -13.22 3.01 -4.87
C THR A 527 -12.73 4.36 -5.42
N GLU A 528 -13.41 4.90 -6.45
CA GLU A 528 -13.52 6.32 -6.90
C GLU A 528 -12.42 7.36 -6.57
N THR A 529 -11.13 7.00 -6.38
CA THR A 529 -10.15 7.95 -5.80
C THR A 529 -8.74 7.95 -6.39
N SER A 530 -8.46 7.26 -7.51
CA SER A 530 -7.09 7.29 -8.11
C SER A 530 -7.01 7.49 -9.63
N ILE A 531 -8.14 7.67 -10.30
CA ILE A 531 -8.15 8.30 -11.62
C ILE A 531 -8.54 9.74 -11.33
N THR A 532 -7.58 10.63 -11.10
CA THR A 532 -7.88 12.06 -10.98
C THR A 532 -8.51 12.50 -12.30
N PRO A 533 -9.82 12.81 -12.35
CA PRO A 533 -10.44 13.33 -13.57
C PRO A 533 -10.11 14.82 -13.71
N PHE A 534 -9.03 15.32 -13.13
CA PHE A 534 -8.59 16.70 -13.27
C PHE A 534 -7.11 16.84 -12.89
N SER A 535 -6.38 17.66 -13.65
CA SER A 535 -5.12 18.26 -13.24
C SER A 535 -5.38 19.66 -12.67
N ILE A 536 -4.68 20.00 -11.58
CA ILE A 536 -4.57 21.40 -11.13
C ILE A 536 -3.33 21.97 -11.83
N ASP A 537 -3.55 22.72 -12.91
CA ASP A 537 -2.46 23.18 -13.77
C ASP A 537 -1.59 24.27 -13.10
N SER A 538 -2.15 25.01 -12.14
CA SER A 538 -1.42 25.99 -11.32
C SER A 538 -2.27 26.46 -10.12
N TRP A 539 -1.58 26.85 -9.04
CA TRP A 539 -2.16 27.52 -7.87
C TRP A 539 -1.49 28.89 -7.74
N GLY A 540 -2.26 29.98 -7.89
CA GLY A 540 -1.74 31.34 -7.86
C GLY A 540 -2.58 32.26 -6.98
N THR A 541 -1.90 33.02 -6.12
CA THR A 541 -2.41 34.30 -5.61
C THR A 541 -1.92 35.42 -6.55
N PRO A 542 -2.73 36.44 -6.88
CA PRO A 542 -2.24 37.62 -7.59
C PRO A 542 -1.06 38.29 -6.89
#